data_AF-A0A9D8K0T7-F1
#
_entry.id   AF-A0A9D8K0T7-F1
#
_cell.length_a   1.000
_cell.length_b   1.000
_cell.length_c   1.000
_cell.angle_alpha   90.00
_cell.angle_beta   90.00
_cell.angle_gamma   90.00
#
_symmetry.space_group_name_H-M   'P 1'
#
loop_
_entity.id
_entity.type
_entity.pdbx_description
1 polymer ?
#
loop_
_entity_poly.entity_id
_entity_poly.type
_entity_poly.pdbx_seq_one_letter_code
_entity_poly.pdbx_strand_id
1 'polypeptide(L)'
;MSARAFSPSAPIALVFWFYRNQQQKAQALMETGKPGEATLLALEDTGMRINDNPRVQVVMEVRIPGYPPYQVTKAVTVPLIRMSQVQVGAVVGVMANPAQPNNPDKVGLLLR
;
A
#
# COMPACT_ATOMS: atom_id res chain seq x y z
N MET A 1 34.42 -43.18 -1.34
CA MET A 1 33.75 -42.45 -0.25
C MET A 1 33.19 -41.16 -0.84
N SER A 2 31.88 -41.10 -1.05
CA SER A 2 31.16 -39.99 -1.69
C SER A 2 30.65 -39.00 -0.64
N ALA A 3 31.16 -37.77 -0.66
CA ALA A 3 30.64 -36.67 0.15
C ALA A 3 29.29 -36.20 -0.42
N ARG A 4 28.21 -36.36 0.35
CA ARG A 4 26.90 -35.78 0.02
C ARG A 4 26.98 -34.27 0.21
N ALA A 5 26.84 -33.52 -0.88
CA ALA A 5 26.62 -32.09 -0.84
C ALA A 5 25.29 -31.81 -0.13
N PHE A 6 25.34 -31.01 0.93
CA PHE A 6 24.18 -30.52 1.66
C PHE A 6 23.45 -29.49 0.78
N SER A 7 22.27 -29.82 0.27
CA SER A 7 21.39 -28.88 -0.42
C SER A 7 20.63 -28.05 0.62
N PRO A 8 20.82 -26.73 0.72
CA PRO A 8 19.94 -25.91 1.55
C PRO A 8 18.56 -25.85 0.88
N SER A 9 17.57 -26.48 1.52
CA SER A 9 16.16 -26.36 1.20
C SER A 9 15.71 -24.90 1.31
N ALA A 10 14.67 -24.55 0.56
CA ALA A 10 14.33 -23.20 0.13
C ALA A 10 13.35 -22.36 1.01
N PRO A 11 13.20 -22.48 2.36
CA PRO A 11 12.20 -21.67 3.05
C PRO A 11 12.68 -20.26 3.44
N ILE A 12 13.99 -19.97 3.51
CA ILE A 12 14.50 -18.69 4.02
C ILE A 12 14.55 -17.59 2.93
N ALA A 13 14.80 -17.96 1.68
CA ALA A 13 14.94 -17.00 0.57
C ALA A 13 13.63 -16.24 0.29
N LEU A 14 12.48 -16.91 0.44
CA LEU A 14 11.15 -16.30 0.25
C LEU A 14 10.86 -15.23 1.30
N VAL A 15 11.24 -15.44 2.56
CA VAL A 15 11.05 -14.46 3.64
C VAL A 15 11.94 -13.23 3.42
N PHE A 16 13.18 -13.41 2.94
CA PHE A 16 14.11 -12.31 2.67
C PHE A 16 13.70 -11.43 1.48
N TRP A 17 13.03 -11.98 0.45
CA TRP A 17 12.51 -11.20 -0.67
C TRP A 17 11.36 -10.26 -0.24
N PHE A 18 10.50 -10.72 0.68
CA PHE A 18 9.37 -9.92 1.18
C PHE A 18 9.78 -8.73 2.05
N TYR A 19 10.89 -8.80 2.80
CA TYR A 19 11.32 -7.71 3.71
C TYR A 19 12.14 -6.61 3.03
N ARG A 20 12.96 -6.91 2.02
CA ARG A 20 13.77 -5.89 1.31
C ARG A 20 12.93 -4.90 0.50
N ASN A 21 11.77 -5.31 0.01
CA ASN A 21 10.96 -4.50 -0.90
C ASN A 21 10.13 -3.43 -0.18
N GLN A 22 9.81 -3.61 1.11
CA GLN A 22 9.00 -2.65 1.89
C GLN A 22 9.77 -1.38 2.27
N GLN A 23 11.06 -1.49 2.61
CA GLN A 23 11.86 -0.32 3.02
C GLN A 23 12.12 0.65 1.86
N GLN A 24 12.36 0.13 0.65
CA GLN A 24 12.53 0.96 -0.55
C GLN A 24 11.24 1.68 -0.97
N LYS A 25 10.07 1.07 -0.75
CA LYS A 25 8.76 1.70 -1.04
C LYS A 25 8.52 2.92 -0.15
N ALA A 26 8.76 2.79 1.15
CA ALA A 26 8.63 3.89 2.10
C ALA A 26 9.65 5.01 1.82
N GLN A 27 10.92 4.66 1.56
CA GLN A 27 11.97 5.63 1.24
C GLN A 27 11.68 6.41 -0.04
N ALA A 28 11.25 5.74 -1.12
CA ALA A 28 10.91 6.42 -2.37
C ALA A 28 9.70 7.37 -2.23
N LEU A 29 8.73 7.04 -1.36
CA LEU A 29 7.62 7.93 -1.01
C LEU A 29 8.07 9.12 -0.14
N MET A 30 9.07 8.93 0.72
CA MET A 30 9.65 10.02 1.52
C MET A 30 10.45 11.00 0.65
N GLU A 31 11.10 10.54 -0.41
CA GLU A 31 11.91 11.38 -1.30
C GLU A 31 11.10 12.08 -2.41
N THR A 32 10.02 11.45 -2.90
CA THR A 32 9.27 11.93 -4.09
C THR A 32 7.78 12.10 -3.88
N GLY A 33 7.25 11.72 -2.71
CA GLY A 33 5.83 11.85 -2.39
C GLY A 33 5.45 13.31 -2.15
N LYS A 34 4.31 13.72 -2.71
CA LYS A 34 3.69 15.02 -2.46
C LYS A 34 2.44 14.84 -1.60
N PRO A 35 2.19 15.76 -0.65
CA PRO A 35 0.97 15.73 0.14
C PRO A 35 -0.24 16.07 -0.74
N GLY A 36 -1.36 15.40 -0.48
CA GLY A 36 -2.62 15.66 -1.13
C GLY A 36 -3.78 15.05 -0.36
N GLU A 37 -4.93 14.99 -1.01
CA GLU A 37 -6.15 14.38 -0.48
C GLU A 37 -6.64 13.29 -1.43
N ALA A 38 -7.30 12.28 -0.88
CA ALA A 38 -7.96 11.25 -1.65
C ALA A 38 -9.41 11.11 -1.22
N THR A 39 -10.33 11.16 -2.19
CA THR A 39 -11.74 10.84 -1.98
C THR A 39 -11.95 9.36 -2.27
N LEU A 40 -12.49 8.61 -1.32
CA LEU A 40 -12.76 7.19 -1.48
C LEU A 40 -14.04 7.00 -2.30
N LEU A 41 -13.93 6.37 -3.46
CA LEU A 41 -15.02 6.17 -4.42
C LEU A 41 -15.68 4.79 -4.26
N ALA A 42 -14.89 3.77 -3.95
CA ALA A 42 -15.39 2.42 -3.73
C ALA A 42 -14.53 1.70 -2.69
N LEU A 43 -15.14 0.75 -1.99
CA LEU A 43 -14.53 -0.05 -0.95
C LEU A 43 -15.05 -1.48 -1.05
N GLU A 44 -14.14 -2.44 -1.10
CA GLU A 44 -14.45 -3.87 -1.19
C GLU A 44 -13.61 -4.64 -0.17
N ASP A 45 -14.23 -5.56 0.57
CA ASP A 45 -13.49 -6.49 1.42
C ASP A 45 -12.82 -7.56 0.55
N THR A 46 -11.53 -7.79 0.77
CA THR A 46 -10.79 -8.85 0.05
C THR A 46 -10.98 -10.24 0.66
N GLY A 47 -11.64 -10.33 1.83
CA GLY A 47 -11.75 -11.54 2.64
C GLY A 47 -10.46 -11.90 3.40
N MET A 48 -9.37 -11.18 3.14
CA MET A 48 -8.09 -11.39 3.83
C MET A 48 -7.97 -10.51 5.07
N ARG A 49 -7.30 -11.05 6.09
CA ARG A 49 -6.88 -10.31 7.29
C ARG A 49 -5.38 -10.40 7.46
N ILE A 50 -4.76 -9.33 7.99
CA ILE A 50 -3.35 -9.31 8.38
C ILE A 50 -3.28 -8.84 9.83
N ASN A 51 -2.81 -9.72 10.72
CA ASN A 51 -2.84 -9.48 12.17
C ASN A 51 -4.24 -9.05 12.64
N ASP A 52 -5.26 -9.81 12.23
CA ASP A 52 -6.69 -9.55 12.46
C ASP A 52 -7.28 -8.25 11.90
N ASN A 53 -6.46 -7.42 11.24
CA ASN A 53 -6.92 -6.22 10.57
C ASN A 53 -7.42 -6.55 9.16
N PRO A 54 -8.58 -6.01 8.74
CA PRO A 54 -9.11 -6.26 7.40
C PRO A 54 -8.18 -5.69 6.33
N ARG A 55 -8.05 -6.43 5.23
CA ARG A 55 -7.47 -5.92 3.98
C ARG A 55 -8.60 -5.60 3.01
N VAL A 56 -8.66 -4.35 2.61
CA VAL A 56 -9.71 -3.83 1.74
C VAL A 56 -9.12 -3.31 0.44
N GLN A 57 -9.85 -3.47 -0.66
CA GLN A 57 -9.58 -2.84 -1.93
C GLN A 57 -10.33 -1.52 -1.99
N VAL A 58 -9.61 -0.43 -2.26
CA VAL A 58 -10.15 0.92 -2.27
C VAL A 58 -9.92 1.52 -3.65
N VAL A 59 -10.98 2.05 -4.26
CA VAL A 59 -10.87 2.96 -5.41
C VAL A 59 -10.91 4.37 -4.85
N MET A 60 -9.94 5.20 -5.21
CA MET A 60 -9.87 6.58 -4.71
C MET A 60 -9.48 7.55 -5.82
N GLU A 61 -10.05 8.75 -5.78
CA GLU A 61 -9.61 9.89 -6.57
C GLU A 61 -8.61 10.70 -5.76
N VAL A 62 -7.37 10.78 -6.24
CA VAL A 62 -6.28 11.52 -5.62
C VAL A 62 -6.18 12.91 -6.21
N ARG A 63 -6.07 13.91 -5.33
CA ARG A 63 -5.92 15.33 -5.65
C ARG A 63 -4.66 15.87 -4.98
N ILE A 64 -3.71 16.31 -5.80
CA ILE A 64 -2.45 16.92 -5.34
C ILE A 64 -2.41 18.35 -5.92
N PRO A 65 -2.17 19.39 -5.12
CA PRO A 65 -2.10 20.77 -5.62
C PRO A 65 -1.10 20.90 -6.78
N GLY A 66 -1.56 21.50 -7.89
CA GLY A 66 -0.74 21.69 -9.10
C GLY A 66 -0.64 20.48 -10.03
N TYR A 67 -1.37 19.39 -9.75
CA TYR A 67 -1.43 18.20 -10.60
C TYR A 67 -2.87 17.85 -10.98
N PRO A 68 -3.10 17.26 -12.18
CA PRO A 68 -4.39 16.71 -12.52
C PRO A 68 -4.83 15.62 -11.52
N PRO A 69 -6.12 15.57 -11.16
CA PRO A 69 -6.64 14.48 -10.35
C PRO A 69 -6.57 13.16 -11.11
N TYR A 70 -6.39 12.06 -10.40
CA TYR A 70 -6.35 10.72 -10.99
C TYR A 70 -7.01 9.70 -10.07
N GLN A 71 -7.54 8.63 -10.66
CA GLN A 71 -8.09 7.51 -9.90
C GLN A 71 -7.07 6.38 -9.80
N VAL A 72 -7.04 5.73 -8.63
CA VAL A 72 -6.17 4.60 -8.36
C VAL A 72 -6.91 3.57 -7.52
N THR A 73 -6.66 2.29 -7.79
CA THR A 73 -7.17 1.17 -7.00
C THR A 73 -6.04 0.59 -6.16
N LYS A 74 -6.22 0.52 -4.84
CA LYS A 74 -5.20 0.04 -3.91
C LYS A 74 -5.79 -0.90 -2.85
N ALA A 75 -5.12 -2.02 -2.63
CA ALA A 75 -5.35 -2.86 -1.45
C ALA A 75 -4.58 -2.31 -0.25
N VAL A 76 -5.28 -2.06 0.86
CA VAL A 76 -4.70 -1.54 2.11
C VAL A 76 -5.20 -2.36 3.30
N THR A 77 -4.28 -2.66 4.23
CA THR A 77 -4.64 -3.21 5.53
C THR A 77 -4.98 -2.06 6.46
N VAL A 78 -6.21 -2.04 6.98
CA VAL A 78 -6.72 -0.94 7.80
C VAL A 78 -6.88 -1.44 9.23
N PRO A 79 -6.22 -0.82 10.22
CA PRO A 79 -6.49 -1.14 11.62
C PRO A 79 -7.98 -0.97 11.94
N LEU A 80 -8.59 -1.92 12.66
CA LEU A 80 -10.04 -1.88 12.97
C LEU A 80 -10.47 -0.53 13.58
N ILE A 81 -9.67 0.03 14.48
CA ILE A 81 -9.93 1.32 15.13
C ILE A 81 -9.94 2.52 14.16
N ARG A 82 -9.38 2.37 12.96
CA ARG A 82 -9.33 3.39 11.90
C ARG A 82 -10.31 3.12 10.76
N MET A 83 -11.07 2.01 10.81
CA MET A 83 -11.97 1.61 9.72
C MET A 83 -13.06 2.64 9.44
N SER A 84 -13.49 3.41 10.46
CA SER A 84 -14.45 4.51 10.30
C SER A 84 -13.96 5.63 9.37
N GLN A 85 -12.64 5.78 9.20
CA GLN A 85 -12.03 6.78 8.29
C GLN A 85 -11.96 6.28 6.85
N VAL A 86 -12.12 4.98 6.62
CA VAL A 86 -12.02 4.34 5.31
C VAL A 86 -13.42 3.90 4.89
N GLN A 87 -14.23 4.88 4.47
CA GLN A 87 -15.57 4.68 3.94
C GLN A 87 -15.74 5.40 2.60
N VAL A 88 -16.66 4.92 1.77
CA VAL A 88 -17.01 5.61 0.52
C VAL A 88 -17.49 7.03 0.83
N GLY A 89 -16.99 8.02 0.10
CA GLY A 89 -17.21 9.45 0.31
C GLY A 89 -16.25 10.10 1.32
N ALA A 90 -15.47 9.32 2.07
CA ALA A 90 -14.48 9.89 2.99
C ALA A 90 -13.35 10.59 2.21
N VAL A 91 -12.86 11.69 2.77
CA VAL A 91 -11.66 12.38 2.30
C VAL A 91 -10.54 12.10 3.30
N VAL A 92 -9.45 11.51 2.83
CA VAL A 92 -8.28 11.18 3.65
C VAL A 92 -7.03 11.87 3.11
N GLY A 93 -6.13 12.24 4.01
CA GLY A 93 -4.81 12.73 3.60
C GLY A 93 -4.02 11.62 2.91
N VAL A 94 -3.23 11.98 1.90
CA VAL A 94 -2.33 11.04 1.22
C VAL A 94 -0.95 11.63 0.98
N MET A 95 0.04 10.75 0.87
CA MET A 95 1.34 11.03 0.26
C MET A 95 1.41 10.25 -1.04
N ALA A 96 1.55 10.94 -2.17
CA ALA A 96 1.57 10.26 -3.46
C ALA A 96 2.58 10.86 -4.44
N ASN A 97 3.14 10.03 -5.33
CA ASN A 97 4.01 10.50 -6.40
C ASN A 97 3.18 10.78 -7.66
N PRO A 98 2.92 12.05 -8.03
CA PRO A 98 2.11 12.38 -9.21
C PRO A 98 2.76 12.01 -10.54
N ALA A 99 4.06 11.70 -10.59
CA ALA A 99 4.71 11.19 -11.80
C ALA A 99 4.40 9.71 -12.07
N GLN A 100 3.78 9.01 -11.11
CA GLN A 100 3.40 7.60 -11.22
C GLN A 100 1.93 7.37 -10.79
N PRO A 101 0.94 8.04 -11.42
CA PRO A 101 -0.46 8.02 -10.98
C PRO A 101 -1.11 6.64 -11.08
N ASN A 102 -0.60 5.79 -11.99
CA ASN A 102 -1.12 4.43 -12.20
C ASN A 102 -0.47 3.38 -11.27
N ASN A 103 0.43 3.80 -10.37
CA ASN A 103 1.13 2.90 -9.46
C ASN A 103 0.57 3.00 -8.03
N PRO A 104 -0.27 2.05 -7.57
CA PRO A 104 -0.88 2.12 -6.25
C PRO A 104 0.12 2.01 -5.10
N ASP A 105 1.32 1.45 -5.32
CA ASP A 105 2.38 1.42 -4.31
C ASP A 105 2.96 2.81 -4.03
N LYS A 106 2.71 3.79 -4.92
CA LYS A 106 3.15 5.18 -4.78
C LYS A 106 2.07 6.09 -4.22
N VAL A 107 1.08 5.54 -3.52
CA VAL A 107 0.01 6.28 -2.86
C VAL A 107 -0.15 5.76 -1.42
N GLY A 108 0.33 6.51 -0.43
CA GLY A 108 0.18 6.18 1.00
C GLY A 108 -0.99 6.93 1.62
N LEU A 109 -1.82 6.23 2.40
CA LEU A 109 -2.94 6.85 3.14
C LEU A 109 -2.44 7.32 4.51
N LEU A 110 -2.76 8.57 4.86
CA LEU A 110 -2.45 9.20 6.14
C LEU A 110 -3.67 9.10 7.07
N LEU A 111 -3.96 7.89 7.55
CA LEU A 111 -4.99 7.66 8.56
C LEU A 111 -4.48 8.15 9.92
N ARG A 112 -5.31 8.86 10.69
CA ARG A 112 -4.90 9.48 11.97
C ARG A 112 -5.63 8.86 13.15
#